data_AF-A0A355K944-F1
#
_entry.id   AF-A0A355K944-F1
#
_cell.length_a   1.000
_cell.length_b   1.000
_cell.length_c   1.000
_cell.angle_alpha   90.00
_cell.angle_beta   90.00
_cell.angle_gamma   90.00
#
_symmetry.space_group_name_H-M   'P 1'
#
loop_
_entity.id
_entity.type
_entity.pdbx_description
1 polymer ?
#
loop_
_entity_poly.entity_id
_entity_poly.type
_entity_poly.pdbx_seq_one_letter_code
_entity_poly.pdbx_strand_id
1 'polypeptide(L)'
;MANPSIPEFALETSGEQTVLRVSGDWTVRTVQAVDDGLRDLEAHEGALVLDAAALGKLDTAGAFVIDRTLRQLSEAPARIEGNHSNAENLIGQVHAVTDVEEPKRPPHGGLVDMLERTGRGFMNMLGEAKDTLAFLGETLVTTFRLVLTPWKLRWTSIVSVLEEAGLDAMPIIAFLSFFVGMVVAFIGATTLRDLGSEIFVVELIGFAMLRELGVIMTGIVLAGRTNSSFTAQIGTMKMRQEIDAMQTLGLKPM
;
A
#
# COMPACT_ATOMS: atom_id res chain seq x y z
N MET A 1 -9.00 -36.36 -18.04
CA MET A 1 -9.68 -35.08 -17.73
C MET A 1 -10.78 -34.90 -18.76
N ALA A 2 -12.04 -34.82 -18.35
CA ALA A 2 -13.15 -34.56 -19.28
C ALA A 2 -12.98 -33.15 -19.89
N ASN A 3 -13.23 -33.02 -21.19
CA ASN A 3 -13.18 -31.73 -21.88
C ASN A 3 -14.26 -30.83 -21.28
N PRO A 4 -13.95 -29.60 -20.82
CA PRO A 4 -14.95 -28.72 -20.25
C PRO A 4 -16.02 -28.40 -21.30
N SER A 5 -17.27 -28.39 -20.87
CA SER A 5 -18.41 -27.99 -21.69
C SER A 5 -18.34 -26.49 -21.97
N ILE A 6 -18.60 -26.09 -23.21
CA ILE A 6 -18.56 -24.68 -23.63
C ILE A 6 -19.70 -23.95 -22.91
N PRO A 7 -19.42 -22.81 -22.25
CA PRO A 7 -20.46 -22.02 -21.60
C PRO A 7 -21.31 -21.34 -22.66
N GLU A 8 -22.62 -21.36 -22.46
CA GLU A 8 -23.58 -20.67 -23.29
C GLU A 8 -24.54 -19.88 -22.40
N PHE A 9 -25.14 -18.83 -22.96
CA PHE A 9 -26.17 -18.06 -22.30
C PHE A 9 -27.30 -17.74 -23.27
N ALA A 10 -28.50 -17.60 -22.72
CA ALA A 10 -29.67 -17.13 -23.46
C ALA A 10 -30.45 -16.14 -22.58
N LEU A 11 -30.87 -15.03 -23.18
CA LEU A 11 -31.72 -14.05 -22.54
C LEU A 11 -33.13 -14.18 -23.12
N GLU A 12 -34.09 -14.54 -22.29
CA GLU A 12 -35.50 -14.65 -22.65
C GLU A 12 -36.29 -13.59 -21.90
N THR A 13 -36.91 -12.65 -22.63
CA THR A 13 -37.77 -11.62 -22.03
C THR A 13 -39.22 -12.01 -22.24
N SER A 14 -39.96 -12.24 -21.15
CA SER A 14 -41.38 -12.59 -21.17
C SER A 14 -42.17 -11.61 -20.31
N GLY A 15 -42.70 -10.55 -20.93
CA GLY A 15 -43.42 -9.49 -20.23
C GLY A 15 -42.51 -8.65 -19.33
N GLU A 16 -42.85 -8.51 -18.05
CA GLU A 16 -42.07 -7.78 -17.03
C GLU A 16 -40.95 -8.62 -16.38
N GLN A 17 -40.74 -9.85 -16.85
CA GLN A 17 -39.73 -10.76 -16.32
C GLN A 17 -38.68 -11.09 -17.39
N THR A 18 -37.41 -10.89 -17.04
CA THR A 18 -36.25 -11.26 -17.86
C THR A 18 -35.59 -12.50 -17.24
N VAL A 19 -35.40 -13.54 -18.03
CA VAL A 19 -34.76 -14.79 -17.59
C VAL A 19 -33.41 -14.93 -18.29
N LEU A 20 -32.33 -14.91 -17.51
CA LEU A 20 -30.99 -15.22 -17.97
C LEU A 20 -30.72 -16.70 -17.71
N ARG A 21 -30.71 -17.51 -18.78
CA ARG A 21 -30.34 -18.92 -18.70
C ARG A 21 -28.85 -19.07 -18.91
N VAL A 22 -28.19 -19.77 -17.99
CA VAL A 22 -26.77 -20.09 -18.08
C VAL A 22 -26.56 -21.61 -18.15
N SER A 23 -25.74 -22.06 -19.10
CA SER A 23 -25.44 -23.48 -19.29
C SER A 23 -23.96 -23.72 -19.53
N GLY A 24 -23.52 -24.96 -19.33
CA GLY A 24 -22.12 -25.38 -19.52
C GLY A 24 -21.21 -25.02 -18.33
N ASP A 25 -19.89 -25.15 -18.51
CA ASP A 25 -18.92 -24.90 -17.44
C ASP A 25 -18.49 -23.43 -17.43
N TRP A 26 -18.76 -22.73 -16.33
CA TRP A 26 -18.41 -21.33 -16.08
C TRP A 26 -17.20 -21.24 -15.15
N THR A 27 -16.02 -21.41 -15.75
CA THR A 27 -14.74 -21.36 -15.04
C THR A 27 -13.83 -20.31 -15.67
N VAL A 28 -12.74 -19.95 -14.99
CA VAL A 28 -11.72 -19.02 -15.51
C VAL A 28 -11.18 -19.42 -16.90
N ARG A 29 -11.26 -20.71 -17.26
CA ARG A 29 -10.79 -21.23 -18.55
C ARG A 29 -11.78 -21.06 -19.69
N THR A 30 -13.06 -20.88 -19.38
CA THR A 30 -14.16 -20.99 -20.34
C THR A 30 -15.01 -19.72 -20.42
N VAL A 31 -15.13 -18.98 -19.32
CA VAL A 31 -16.02 -17.80 -19.20
C VAL A 31 -15.68 -16.68 -20.18
N GLN A 32 -14.44 -16.60 -20.66
CA GLN A 32 -14.03 -15.61 -21.66
C GLN A 32 -14.83 -15.74 -22.97
N ALA A 33 -15.30 -16.94 -23.33
CA ALA A 33 -16.08 -17.16 -24.55
C ALA A 33 -17.44 -16.45 -24.55
N VAL A 34 -17.99 -16.14 -23.36
CA VAL A 34 -19.30 -15.50 -23.19
C VAL A 34 -19.22 -14.08 -22.62
N ASP A 35 -18.06 -13.64 -22.12
CA ASP A 35 -17.91 -12.35 -21.43
C ASP A 35 -18.29 -11.15 -22.32
N ASP A 36 -17.84 -11.13 -23.57
CA ASP A 36 -18.12 -10.03 -24.50
C ASP A 36 -19.63 -9.93 -24.80
N GLY A 37 -20.27 -11.07 -25.10
CA GLY A 37 -21.70 -11.12 -25.39
C GLY A 37 -22.60 -10.76 -24.20
N LEU A 38 -22.15 -11.03 -22.98
CA LEU A 38 -22.87 -10.63 -21.76
C LEU A 38 -22.72 -9.14 -21.44
N ARG A 39 -21.61 -8.50 -21.86
CA ARG A 39 -21.39 -7.05 -21.71
C ARG A 39 -22.25 -6.22 -22.66
N ASP A 40 -22.58 -6.79 -23.82
CA ASP A 40 -23.43 -6.13 -24.82
C ASP A 40 -24.92 -6.14 -24.44
N LEU A 41 -25.31 -6.81 -23.35
CA LEU A 41 -26.69 -6.85 -22.89
C LEU A 41 -27.13 -5.52 -22.27
N GLU A 42 -28.26 -5.00 -22.72
CA GLU A 42 -28.83 -3.75 -22.22
C GLU A 42 -29.62 -3.97 -20.91
N ALA A 43 -29.61 -2.96 -20.05
CA ALA A 43 -30.38 -2.96 -18.80
C ALA A 43 -31.89 -3.06 -19.09
N HIS A 44 -32.61 -3.81 -18.26
CA HIS A 44 -34.05 -4.03 -18.38
C HIS A 44 -34.75 -3.63 -17.07
N GLU A 45 -35.83 -2.86 -17.19
CA GLU A 45 -36.72 -2.56 -16.08
C GLU A 45 -37.68 -3.74 -15.87
N GLY A 46 -37.43 -4.56 -14.83
CA GLY A 46 -38.25 -5.73 -14.53
C GLY A 46 -37.64 -6.71 -13.55
N ALA A 47 -38.37 -7.78 -13.25
CA ALA A 47 -37.90 -8.85 -12.39
C ALA A 47 -36.88 -9.72 -13.14
N LEU A 48 -35.66 -9.80 -12.63
CA LEU A 48 -34.58 -10.60 -13.22
C LEU A 48 -34.50 -11.97 -12.54
N VAL A 49 -34.50 -13.04 -13.33
CA VAL A 49 -34.33 -14.41 -12.85
C VAL A 49 -33.12 -15.05 -13.53
N LEU A 50 -32.20 -15.59 -12.73
CA LEU A 50 -31.09 -16.41 -13.20
C LEU A 50 -31.52 -17.88 -13.18
N ASP A 51 -31.64 -18.51 -14.34
CA ASP A 51 -31.86 -19.95 -14.46
C ASP A 51 -30.50 -20.67 -14.55
N ALA A 52 -30.11 -21.30 -13.44
CA ALA A 52 -28.89 -22.08 -13.28
C ALA A 52 -29.12 -23.60 -13.36
N ALA A 53 -30.26 -24.05 -13.90
CA ALA A 53 -30.60 -25.48 -13.94
C ALA A 53 -29.64 -26.32 -14.80
N ALA A 54 -29.10 -25.74 -15.88
CA ALA A 54 -28.15 -26.38 -16.79
C ALA A 54 -26.69 -25.97 -16.54
N LEU A 55 -26.42 -25.30 -15.41
CA LEU A 55 -25.08 -24.84 -15.05
C LEU A 55 -24.20 -26.03 -14.66
N GLY A 56 -23.04 -26.14 -15.32
CA GLY A 56 -21.99 -27.09 -15.02
C GLY A 56 -21.08 -26.59 -13.88
N LYS A 57 -19.77 -26.74 -14.02
CA LYS A 57 -18.81 -26.26 -13.01
C LYS A 57 -18.82 -24.74 -12.92
N LEU A 58 -18.82 -24.23 -11.69
CA LEU A 58 -18.72 -22.80 -11.39
C LEU A 58 -17.51 -22.53 -10.49
N ASP A 59 -16.69 -21.54 -10.82
CA ASP A 59 -15.64 -20.99 -9.96
C ASP A 59 -15.86 -19.49 -9.67
N THR A 60 -14.93 -18.87 -8.95
CA THR A 60 -15.00 -17.45 -8.57
C THR A 60 -15.03 -16.52 -9.78
N ALA A 61 -14.33 -16.85 -10.87
CA ALA A 61 -14.31 -16.03 -12.08
C ALA A 61 -15.66 -16.11 -12.82
N GLY A 62 -16.22 -17.33 -12.93
CA GLY A 62 -17.57 -17.53 -13.48
C GLY A 62 -18.65 -16.84 -12.65
N ALA A 63 -18.59 -16.98 -11.32
CA ALA A 63 -19.53 -16.35 -10.39
C ALA A 63 -19.49 -14.82 -10.47
N PHE A 64 -18.29 -14.24 -10.64
CA PHE A 64 -18.12 -12.79 -10.86
C PHE A 64 -18.76 -12.30 -12.16
N VAL A 65 -18.55 -13.01 -13.27
CA VAL A 65 -19.15 -12.62 -14.55
C VAL A 65 -20.67 -12.67 -14.47
N ILE A 66 -21.23 -13.71 -13.84
CA ILE A 66 -22.68 -13.80 -13.60
C ILE A 66 -23.16 -12.66 -12.71
N ASP A 67 -22.55 -12.42 -11.54
CA ASP A 67 -22.95 -11.33 -10.62
C ASP A 67 -22.89 -9.96 -11.31
N ARG A 68 -21.81 -9.68 -12.06
CA ARG A 68 -21.63 -8.44 -12.81
C ARG A 68 -22.74 -8.26 -13.85
N THR A 69 -23.06 -9.31 -14.61
CA THR A 69 -24.14 -9.23 -15.62
C THR A 69 -25.51 -9.05 -14.99
N LEU A 70 -25.79 -9.70 -13.86
CA LEU A 70 -27.05 -9.51 -13.15
C LEU A 70 -27.22 -8.05 -12.68
N ARG A 71 -26.16 -7.44 -12.14
CA ARG A 71 -26.14 -6.02 -11.75
C ARG A 71 -26.28 -5.07 -12.94
N GLN A 72 -25.71 -5.44 -14.09
CA GLN A 72 -25.84 -4.65 -15.32
C GLN A 72 -27.28 -4.68 -15.85
N LEU A 73 -27.95 -5.83 -15.74
CA LEU A 73 -29.30 -6.02 -16.26
C LEU A 73 -30.37 -5.38 -15.37
N SER A 74 -30.21 -5.38 -14.04
CA SER A 74 -31.17 -4.80 -13.10
C SER A 74 -30.51 -4.33 -11.81
N GLU A 75 -31.00 -3.22 -11.23
CA GLU A 75 -30.60 -2.79 -9.88
C GLU A 75 -31.22 -3.64 -8.77
N ALA A 76 -32.31 -4.37 -9.07
CA ALA A 76 -32.94 -5.27 -8.12
C ALA A 76 -32.18 -6.61 -8.05
N PRO A 77 -32.08 -7.24 -6.87
CA PRO A 77 -31.42 -8.54 -6.74
C PRO A 77 -32.16 -9.58 -7.58
N ALA A 78 -31.42 -10.27 -8.45
CA ALA A 78 -31.98 -11.32 -9.28
C ALA A 78 -32.35 -12.54 -8.42
N ARG A 79 -33.49 -13.17 -8.73
CA ARG A 79 -33.87 -14.44 -8.13
C ARG A 79 -33.12 -15.56 -8.83
N ILE A 80 -32.44 -16.42 -8.08
CA ILE A 80 -31.75 -17.58 -8.64
C ILE A 80 -32.70 -18.78 -8.62
N GLU A 81 -32.90 -19.40 -9.76
CA GLU A 81 -33.66 -20.63 -9.95
C GLU A 81 -32.75 -21.73 -10.51
N GLY A 82 -33.05 -22.99 -10.18
CA GLY A 82 -32.22 -24.14 -10.54
C GLY A 82 -31.37 -24.66 -9.38
N ASN A 83 -31.29 -25.99 -9.27
CA ASN A 83 -30.68 -26.68 -8.13
C ASN A 83 -29.16 -26.87 -8.32
N HIS A 84 -28.43 -25.80 -8.63
CA HIS A 84 -26.97 -25.89 -8.72
C HIS A 84 -26.33 -25.78 -7.33
N SER A 85 -25.60 -26.83 -6.93
CA SER A 85 -25.08 -27.03 -5.57
C SER A 85 -24.36 -25.83 -4.93
N ASN A 86 -23.66 -25.02 -5.72
CA ASN A 86 -22.81 -23.93 -5.22
C ASN A 86 -23.10 -22.56 -5.87
N ALA A 87 -24.11 -22.44 -6.74
CA ALA A 87 -24.31 -21.21 -7.51
C ALA A 87 -24.67 -20.03 -6.59
N GLU A 88 -25.70 -20.21 -5.76
CA GLU A 88 -26.17 -19.17 -4.84
C GLU A 88 -25.09 -18.74 -3.84
N ASN A 89 -24.35 -19.71 -3.27
CA ASN A 89 -23.26 -19.43 -2.33
C ASN A 89 -22.10 -18.67 -2.98
N LEU A 90 -21.60 -19.13 -4.14
CA LEU A 90 -20.47 -18.49 -4.80
C LEU A 90 -20.83 -17.10 -5.34
N ILE A 91 -22.00 -16.96 -5.97
CA ILE A 91 -22.49 -15.68 -6.46
C ILE A 91 -22.72 -14.72 -5.28
N GLY A 92 -23.31 -15.18 -4.17
CA GLY A 92 -23.51 -14.38 -2.98
C GLY A 92 -22.19 -13.94 -2.31
N GLN A 93 -21.19 -14.82 -2.23
CA GLN A 93 -19.86 -14.48 -1.71
C GLN A 93 -19.13 -13.47 -2.60
N VAL A 94 -19.20 -13.66 -3.91
CA VAL A 94 -18.62 -12.70 -4.87
C VAL A 94 -19.39 -11.38 -4.79
N HIS A 95 -20.71 -11.41 -4.65
CA HIS A 95 -21.54 -10.21 -4.52
C HIS A 95 -21.14 -9.38 -3.29
N ALA A 96 -20.90 -10.05 -2.16
CA ALA A 96 -20.53 -9.41 -0.90
C ALA A 96 -19.11 -8.81 -0.90
N VAL A 97 -18.22 -9.29 -1.77
CA VAL A 97 -16.81 -8.86 -1.85
C VAL A 97 -16.54 -7.97 -3.07
N THR A 98 -17.41 -8.03 -4.09
CA THR A 98 -17.33 -7.17 -5.26
C THR A 98 -17.86 -5.80 -4.88
N ASP A 99 -16.93 -4.91 -4.52
CA ASP A 99 -17.18 -3.49 -4.41
C ASP A 99 -17.92 -3.04 -5.67
N VAL A 100 -19.08 -2.41 -5.46
CA VAL A 100 -19.80 -1.71 -6.52
C VAL A 100 -18.78 -0.77 -7.16
N GLU A 101 -18.41 -1.03 -8.43
CA GLU A 101 -17.50 -0.17 -9.15
C GLU A 101 -18.13 1.24 -9.12
N GLU A 102 -17.56 2.16 -8.34
CA GLU A 102 -18.12 3.50 -8.19
C GLU A 102 -18.37 4.03 -9.60
N PRO A 103 -19.60 4.45 -9.93
CA PRO A 103 -19.91 4.88 -11.29
C PRO A 103 -18.88 5.93 -11.68
N LYS A 104 -18.12 5.68 -12.76
CA LYS A 104 -17.13 6.63 -13.28
C LYS A 104 -17.87 7.93 -13.52
N ARG A 105 -17.72 8.87 -12.59
CA ARG A 105 -18.40 10.16 -12.65
C ARG A 105 -17.98 10.84 -13.95
N PRO A 106 -18.91 11.43 -14.71
CA PRO A 106 -18.58 12.06 -15.97
C PRO A 106 -17.51 13.12 -15.70
N PRO A 107 -16.43 13.18 -16.50
CA PRO A 107 -15.36 14.14 -16.29
C PRO A 107 -15.94 15.56 -16.28
N HIS A 108 -15.68 16.31 -15.21
CA HIS A 108 -16.12 17.69 -15.10
C HIS A 108 -15.02 18.59 -15.64
N GLY A 109 -15.26 19.25 -16.77
CA GLY A 109 -14.22 20.01 -17.48
C GLY A 109 -13.29 20.85 -16.58
N GLY A 110 -11.98 20.71 -16.81
CA GLY A 110 -10.92 21.61 -16.39
C GLY A 110 -10.75 21.78 -14.87
N LEU A 111 -11.29 22.88 -14.32
CA LEU A 111 -11.05 23.29 -12.93
C LEU A 111 -11.64 22.33 -11.91
N VAL A 112 -12.77 21.69 -12.22
CA VAL A 112 -13.44 20.75 -11.31
C VAL A 112 -12.63 19.46 -11.21
N ASP A 113 -12.21 18.89 -12.34
CA ASP A 113 -11.32 17.72 -12.36
C ASP A 113 -9.98 18.01 -11.65
N MET A 114 -9.42 19.22 -11.78
CA MET A 114 -8.21 19.61 -11.06
C MET A 114 -8.45 19.64 -9.54
N LEU A 115 -9.56 20.24 -9.10
CA LEU A 115 -9.93 20.28 -7.68
C LEU A 115 -10.19 18.88 -7.12
N GLU A 116 -10.83 18.01 -7.89
CA GLU A 116 -11.08 16.61 -7.51
C GLU A 116 -9.77 15.84 -7.36
N ARG A 117 -8.85 15.94 -8.31
CA ARG A 117 -7.54 15.27 -8.25
C ARG A 117 -6.75 15.74 -7.03
N THR A 118 -6.75 17.04 -6.76
CA THR A 118 -6.10 17.60 -5.56
C THR A 118 -6.80 17.13 -4.29
N GLY A 119 -8.13 17.13 -4.24
CA GLY A 119 -8.91 16.67 -3.09
C GLY A 119 -8.68 15.19 -2.79
N ARG A 120 -8.67 14.34 -3.82
CA ARG A 120 -8.37 12.90 -3.70
C ARG A 120 -6.94 12.67 -3.21
N GLY A 121 -5.97 13.41 -3.77
CA GLY A 121 -4.57 13.35 -3.30
C GLY A 121 -4.43 13.77 -1.83
N PHE A 122 -5.13 14.83 -1.41
CA PHE A 122 -5.14 15.27 -0.02
C PHE A 122 -5.77 14.23 0.92
N MET A 123 -6.89 13.62 0.53
CA MET A 123 -7.53 12.56 1.32
C MET A 123 -6.64 11.32 1.44
N ASN A 124 -5.96 10.92 0.37
CA ASN A 124 -4.98 9.83 0.42
C ASN A 124 -3.82 10.16 1.36
N MET A 125 -3.29 11.38 1.29
CA MET A 125 -2.23 11.84 2.17
C MET A 125 -2.66 11.84 3.65
N LEU A 126 -3.90 12.23 3.95
CA LEU A 126 -4.44 12.14 5.31
C LEU A 126 -4.59 10.69 5.78
N GLY A 127 -4.98 9.78 4.90
CA GLY A 127 -5.01 8.34 5.16
C GLY A 127 -3.62 7.81 5.52
N GLU A 128 -2.63 8.05 4.67
CA GLU A 128 -1.24 7.65 4.89
C GLU A 128 -0.63 8.27 6.16
N ALA A 129 -0.96 9.53 6.46
CA ALA A 129 -0.53 10.20 7.68
C ALA A 129 -1.12 9.55 8.94
N LYS A 130 -2.39 9.16 8.90
CA LYS A 130 -3.03 8.41 9.99
C LYS A 130 -2.37 7.05 10.21
N ASP A 131 -2.08 6.31 9.14
CA ASP A 131 -1.43 5.00 9.23
C ASP A 131 0.00 5.12 9.75
N THR A 132 0.75 6.12 9.29
CA THR A 132 2.09 6.45 9.81
C THR A 132 2.05 6.81 11.29
N LEU A 133 1.05 7.58 11.72
CA LEU A 133 0.87 7.95 13.12
C LEU A 133 0.52 6.73 13.98
N ALA A 134 -0.32 5.82 13.47
CA ALA A 134 -0.64 4.56 14.14
C ALA A 134 0.61 3.68 14.32
N PHE A 135 1.41 3.52 13.25
CA PHE A 135 2.69 2.80 13.28
C PHE A 135 3.69 3.42 14.27
N LEU A 136 3.81 4.75 14.28
CA LEU A 136 4.67 5.46 15.24
C LEU A 136 4.18 5.25 16.67
N GLY A 137 2.87 5.28 16.90
CA GLY A 137 2.26 5.00 18.19
C GLY A 137 2.56 3.57 18.69
N GLU A 138 2.40 2.57 17.82
CA GLU A 138 2.75 1.18 18.13
C GLU A 138 4.24 1.05 18.46
N THR A 139 5.12 1.65 17.65
CA THR A 139 6.57 1.68 17.89
C THR A 139 6.90 2.25 19.26
N LEU A 140 6.37 3.44 19.58
CA LEU A 140 6.61 4.11 20.87
C LEU A 140 6.13 3.27 22.06
N VAL A 141 4.94 2.69 21.97
CA VAL A 141 4.39 1.84 23.03
C VAL A 141 5.23 0.58 23.23
N THR A 142 5.66 -0.06 22.14
CA THR A 142 6.51 -1.26 22.20
C THR A 142 7.89 -0.94 22.75
N THR A 143 8.54 0.13 22.27
CA THR A 143 9.83 0.60 22.81
C THR A 143 9.72 0.93 24.29
N PHE A 144 8.66 1.65 24.71
CA PHE A 144 8.45 2.00 26.11
C PHE A 144 8.29 0.76 27.00
N ARG A 145 7.51 -0.25 26.56
CA ARG A 145 7.39 -1.53 27.30
C ARG A 145 8.72 -2.28 27.37
N LEU A 146 9.53 -2.25 26.32
CA LEU A 146 10.84 -2.89 26.29
C LEU A 146 11.84 -2.20 27.23
N VAL A 147 11.82 -0.86 27.31
CA VAL A 147 12.63 -0.10 28.27
C VAL A 147 12.26 -0.45 29.72
N LEU A 148 10.97 -0.68 30.01
CA LEU A 148 10.51 -1.15 31.33
C LEU A 148 10.81 -2.63 31.60
N THR A 149 11.12 -3.42 30.57
CA THR A 149 11.44 -4.86 30.70
C THR A 149 12.78 -5.22 30.05
N PRO A 150 13.90 -4.64 30.54
CA PRO A 150 15.19 -4.68 29.85
C PRO A 150 15.79 -6.09 29.74
N TRP A 151 15.37 -7.05 30.58
CA TRP A 151 15.82 -8.45 30.49
C TRP A 151 15.31 -9.19 29.24
N LYS A 152 14.31 -8.64 28.53
CA LYS A 152 13.84 -9.19 27.25
C LYS A 152 14.65 -8.69 26.05
N LEU A 153 15.54 -7.70 26.25
CA LEU A 153 16.33 -7.11 25.17
C LEU A 153 17.45 -8.06 24.73
N ARG A 154 17.59 -8.19 23.41
CA ARG A 154 18.71 -8.90 22.79
C ARG A 154 19.88 -7.93 22.61
N TRP A 155 20.69 -7.80 23.65
CA TRP A 155 21.82 -6.85 23.69
C TRP A 155 22.78 -6.99 22.51
N THR A 156 23.04 -8.22 22.06
CA THR A 156 23.92 -8.48 20.90
C THR A 156 23.40 -7.82 19.63
N SER A 157 22.08 -7.90 19.37
CA SER A 157 21.45 -7.24 18.22
C SER A 157 21.50 -5.72 18.34
N ILE A 158 21.27 -5.17 19.54
CA ILE A 158 21.30 -3.71 19.77
C ILE A 158 22.70 -3.16 19.52
N VAL A 159 23.72 -3.81 20.04
CA VAL A 159 25.12 -3.39 19.85
C VAL A 159 25.50 -3.46 18.37
N SER A 160 25.09 -4.51 17.65
CA SER A 160 25.32 -4.63 16.21
C SER A 160 24.70 -3.45 15.43
N VAL A 161 23.47 -3.06 15.76
CA VAL A 161 22.80 -1.91 15.12
C VAL A 161 23.47 -0.59 15.53
N LEU A 162 23.95 -0.47 16.76
CA LEU A 162 24.66 0.73 17.24
C LEU A 162 26.03 0.89 16.55
N GLU A 163 26.74 -0.20 16.31
CA GLU A 163 27.99 -0.23 15.53
C GLU A 163 27.73 0.20 14.09
N GLU A 164 26.75 -0.41 13.41
CA GLU A 164 26.40 -0.08 12.04
C GLU A 164 25.94 1.38 11.89
N ALA A 165 25.09 1.86 12.81
CA ALA A 165 24.56 3.22 12.75
C ALA A 165 25.60 4.28 13.14
N GLY A 166 26.37 4.02 14.19
CA GLY A 166 27.26 4.99 14.82
C GLY A 166 28.71 4.86 14.36
N LEU A 167 29.35 3.74 14.68
CA LEU A 167 30.79 3.57 14.47
C LEU A 167 31.16 3.61 12.98
N ASP A 168 30.37 2.96 12.13
CA ASP A 168 30.64 2.97 10.70
C ASP A 168 30.38 4.35 10.05
N ALA A 169 29.66 5.26 10.72
CA ALA A 169 29.45 6.64 10.25
C ALA A 169 30.60 7.57 10.66
N MET A 170 31.41 7.18 11.66
CA MET A 170 32.47 8.02 12.20
C MET A 170 33.48 8.51 11.14
N PRO A 171 33.94 7.70 10.18
CA PRO A 171 34.92 8.16 9.19
C PRO A 171 34.42 9.33 8.35
N ILE A 172 33.16 9.27 7.88
CA ILE A 172 32.59 10.34 7.05
C ILE A 172 32.28 11.59 7.88
N ILE A 173 31.80 11.43 9.13
CA ILE A 173 31.56 12.55 10.04
C ILE A 173 32.88 13.26 10.39
N ALA A 174 33.93 12.51 10.72
CA ALA A 174 35.24 13.05 11.03
C ALA A 174 35.86 13.78 9.84
N PHE A 175 35.78 13.19 8.65
CA PHE A 175 36.27 13.80 7.42
C PHE A 175 35.55 15.12 7.12
N LEU A 176 34.21 15.11 7.13
CA LEU A 176 33.43 16.33 6.87
C LEU A 176 33.67 17.40 7.93
N SER A 177 33.72 17.03 9.22
CA SER A 177 33.98 17.97 10.32
C SER A 177 35.37 18.59 10.21
N PHE A 178 36.37 17.83 9.75
CA PHE A 178 37.71 18.35 9.51
C PHE A 178 37.73 19.39 8.39
N PHE A 179 37.13 19.10 7.22
CA PHE A 179 37.09 20.06 6.11
C PHE A 179 36.26 21.30 6.44
N VAL A 180 35.10 21.13 7.07
CA VAL A 180 34.27 22.25 7.52
C VAL A 180 35.04 23.10 8.53
N GLY A 181 35.68 22.47 9.52
CA GLY A 181 36.51 23.16 10.49
C GLY A 181 37.66 23.95 9.84
N MET A 182 38.32 23.37 8.83
CA MET A 182 39.37 24.06 8.06
C MET A 182 38.85 25.27 7.30
N VAL A 183 37.70 25.15 6.65
CA VAL A 183 37.06 26.27 5.92
C VAL A 183 36.66 27.38 6.88
N VAL A 184 36.04 27.04 8.01
CA VAL A 184 35.65 27.99 9.06
C VAL A 184 36.87 28.66 9.66
N ALA A 185 37.94 27.91 9.91
CA ALA A 185 39.19 28.47 10.42
C ALA A 185 39.80 29.47 9.43
N PHE A 186 39.82 29.13 8.14
CA PHE A 186 40.35 30.02 7.10
C PHE A 186 39.55 31.32 6.99
N ILE A 187 38.22 31.21 6.88
CA ILE A 187 37.31 32.39 6.79
C ILE A 187 37.37 33.22 8.08
N GLY A 188 37.38 32.55 9.24
CA GLY A 188 37.48 33.20 10.53
C GLY A 188 38.80 33.95 10.69
N ALA A 189 39.92 33.33 10.33
CA ALA A 189 41.24 33.95 10.41
C ALA A 189 41.38 35.19 9.54
N THR A 190 40.92 35.14 8.28
CA THR A 190 40.97 36.31 7.39
C THR A 190 40.07 37.42 7.90
N THR A 191 38.83 37.10 8.31
CA THR A 191 37.87 38.08 8.81
C THR A 191 38.34 38.76 10.10
N LEU A 192 38.87 37.99 11.06
CA LEU A 192 39.36 38.55 12.32
C LEU A 192 40.66 39.34 12.12
N ARG A 193 41.50 38.97 11.15
CA ARG A 193 42.69 39.74 10.79
C ARG A 193 42.33 41.13 10.26
N ASP A 194 41.32 41.23 9.40
CA ASP A 194 40.83 42.51 8.88
C ASP A 194 40.29 43.43 10.00
N LEU A 195 39.82 42.83 11.10
CA LEU A 195 39.35 43.53 12.30
C LEU A 195 40.43 43.73 13.38
N GLY A 196 41.69 43.36 13.10
CA GLY A 196 42.81 43.46 14.05
C GLY A 196 42.72 42.53 15.27
N SER A 197 41.91 41.48 15.19
CA SER A 197 41.48 40.62 16.30
C SER A 197 41.83 39.13 16.10
N GLU A 198 42.92 38.84 15.39
CA GLU A 198 43.32 37.48 14.97
C GLU A 198 43.53 36.48 16.13
N ILE A 199 43.79 36.97 17.35
CA ILE A 199 43.97 36.11 18.53
C ILE A 199 42.72 35.30 18.91
N PHE A 200 41.52 35.78 18.53
CA PHE A 200 40.25 35.15 18.90
C PHE A 200 39.80 34.05 17.92
N VAL A 201 40.62 33.73 16.91
CA VAL A 201 40.27 32.71 15.89
C VAL A 201 40.05 31.33 16.52
N VAL A 202 40.87 30.95 17.50
CA VAL A 202 40.73 29.66 18.19
C VAL A 202 39.40 29.57 18.96
N GLU A 203 39.01 30.67 19.62
CA GLU A 203 37.76 30.75 20.37
C GLU A 203 36.55 30.70 19.43
N LEU A 204 36.60 31.44 18.31
CA LEU A 204 35.57 31.39 17.28
C LEU A 204 35.34 29.96 16.77
N ILE A 205 36.42 29.26 16.40
CA ILE A 205 36.34 27.88 15.91
C ILE A 205 35.78 26.97 17.00
N GLY A 206 36.28 27.09 18.24
CA GLY A 206 35.81 26.31 19.37
C GLY A 206 34.30 26.45 19.61
N PHE A 207 33.81 27.70 19.65
CA PHE A 207 32.38 27.97 19.82
C PHE A 207 31.54 27.47 18.63
N ALA A 208 31.94 27.79 17.40
CA ALA A 208 31.19 27.41 16.20
C ALA A 208 31.09 25.88 16.05
N MET A 209 32.21 25.17 16.28
CA MET A 209 32.24 23.71 16.14
C MET A 209 31.48 23.00 17.27
N LEU A 210 31.65 23.40 18.53
CA LEU A 210 31.02 22.70 19.65
C LEU A 210 29.52 23.00 19.78
N ARG A 211 29.09 24.22 19.45
CA ARG A 211 27.71 24.67 19.69
C ARG A 211 26.78 24.44 18.50
N GLU A 212 27.29 24.56 17.28
CA GLU A 212 26.45 24.60 16.08
C GLU A 212 26.86 23.51 15.11
N LEU A 213 28.06 23.63 14.52
CA LEU A 213 28.44 22.85 13.36
C LEU A 213 28.65 21.37 13.68
N GLY A 214 29.26 21.03 14.81
CA GLY A 214 29.49 19.64 15.18
C GLY A 214 28.19 18.84 15.34
N VAL A 215 27.20 19.42 16.01
CA VAL A 215 25.89 18.78 16.22
C VAL A 215 25.10 18.70 14.90
N ILE A 216 25.09 19.78 14.12
CA ILE A 216 24.38 19.83 12.83
C ILE A 216 24.96 18.81 11.86
N MET A 217 26.29 18.76 11.71
CA MET A 217 26.96 17.85 10.79
C MET A 217 26.73 16.39 11.17
N THR A 218 26.92 16.04 12.45
CA THR A 218 26.62 14.68 12.93
C THR A 218 25.15 14.32 12.68
N GLY A 219 24.20 15.22 12.98
CA GLY A 219 22.77 14.96 12.78
C GLY A 219 22.39 14.74 11.32
N ILE A 220 22.83 15.61 10.41
CA ILE A 220 22.51 15.52 8.97
C ILE A 220 23.15 14.26 8.37
N VAL A 221 24.42 14.00 8.68
CA VAL A 221 25.15 12.86 8.10
C VAL A 221 24.57 11.54 8.62
N LEU A 222 24.28 11.44 9.92
CA LEU A 222 23.66 10.25 10.51
C LEU A 222 22.27 10.01 9.92
N ALA A 223 21.44 11.06 9.81
CA ALA A 223 20.12 10.95 9.18
C ALA A 223 20.22 10.49 7.73
N GLY A 224 21.19 10.99 6.95
CA GLY A 224 21.38 10.60 5.56
C GLY A 224 21.84 9.16 5.39
N ARG A 225 22.95 8.77 6.02
CA ARG A 225 23.56 7.43 5.88
C ARG A 225 22.66 6.35 6.49
N THR A 226 22.29 6.52 7.75
CA THR A 226 21.67 5.47 8.54
C THR A 226 20.20 5.27 8.15
N ASN A 227 19.43 6.34 7.93
CA ASN A 227 18.03 6.18 7.51
C ASN A 227 17.92 5.55 6.12
N SER A 228 18.81 5.91 5.19
CA SER A 228 18.83 5.31 3.86
C SER A 228 19.16 3.81 3.92
N SER A 229 20.14 3.43 4.75
CA SER A 229 20.48 2.01 4.99
C SER A 229 19.28 1.25 5.56
N PHE A 230 18.67 1.74 6.64
CA PHE A 230 17.52 1.09 7.27
C PHE A 230 16.31 1.02 6.35
N THR A 231 16.02 2.08 5.59
CA THR A 231 14.92 2.07 4.60
C THR A 231 15.17 1.02 3.52
N ALA A 232 16.39 0.91 3.01
CA ALA A 232 16.75 -0.09 2.02
C ALA A 232 16.69 -1.52 2.57
N GLN A 233 17.14 -1.74 3.81
CA GLN A 233 17.08 -3.04 4.47
C GLN A 233 15.63 -3.49 4.70
N ILE A 234 14.80 -2.66 5.33
CA ILE A 234 13.38 -2.96 5.57
C ILE A 234 12.62 -3.12 4.24
N GLY A 235 12.90 -2.27 3.25
CA GLY A 235 12.34 -2.39 1.91
C GLY A 235 12.70 -3.72 1.24
N THR A 236 13.95 -4.17 1.39
CA THR A 236 14.40 -5.47 0.87
C THR A 236 13.71 -6.63 1.59
N MET A 237 13.55 -6.55 2.92
CA MET A 237 12.82 -7.55 3.70
C MET A 237 11.36 -7.66 3.26
N LYS A 238 10.71 -6.52 2.96
CA LYS A 238 9.34 -6.52 2.41
C LYS A 238 9.28 -7.12 1.01
N MET A 239 10.20 -6.74 0.11
CA MET A 239 10.26 -7.32 -1.25
C MET A 239 10.52 -8.83 -1.23
N ARG A 240 11.30 -9.34 -0.27
CA ARG A 240 11.57 -10.78 -0.07
C ARG A 240 10.49 -11.51 0.72
N GLN A 241 9.40 -10.83 1.10
CA GLN A 241 8.31 -11.37 1.91
C GLN A 241 8.75 -11.91 3.28
N GLU A 242 9.89 -11.48 3.82
CA GLU A 242 10.38 -11.91 5.14
C GLU A 242 9.45 -11.43 6.26
N ILE A 243 8.88 -10.23 6.12
CA ILE A 243 7.91 -9.67 7.08
C ILE A 243 6.62 -10.49 7.10
N ASP A 244 6.12 -10.85 5.92
CA ASP A 244 4.88 -11.62 5.79
C ASP A 244 5.08 -13.05 6.30
N ALA A 245 6.26 -13.64 6.05
CA ALA A 245 6.66 -14.92 6.62
C ALA A 245 6.65 -14.90 8.16
N MET A 246 7.20 -13.87 8.80
CA MET A 246 7.14 -13.73 10.27
C MET A 246 5.70 -13.70 10.79
N GLN A 247 4.81 -12.96 10.12
CA GLN A 247 3.40 -12.88 10.49
C GLN A 247 2.71 -14.25 10.41
N THR A 248 2.96 -15.04 9.36
CA THR A 248 2.41 -16.40 9.23
C THR A 248 2.91 -17.37 10.31
N LEU A 249 4.13 -17.16 10.82
CA LEU A 249 4.68 -17.92 11.95
C LEU A 249 4.13 -17.45 13.32
N GLY A 250 3.22 -16.46 13.33
CA GLY A 250 2.66 -15.88 14.55
C GLY A 250 3.62 -14.96 15.29
N LEU A 251 4.72 -14.55 14.65
CA LEU A 251 5.66 -13.57 15.19
C LEU A 251 5.20 -12.17 14.80
N LYS A 252 5.14 -11.26 15.78
CA LYS A 252 4.92 -9.85 15.49
C LYS A 252 6.23 -9.23 14.99
N PRO A 253 6.24 -8.61 13.80
CA PRO A 253 7.43 -7.94 13.28
C PRO A 253 7.77 -6.65 14.06
N MET A 254 6.80 -6.09 14.78
CA MET A 254 6.94 -5.00 15.76
C MET A 254 6.77 -5.55 17.17
#